data_AF-A0A1R0H9I3-F1
#
_entry.id   AF-A0A1R0H9I3-F1
#
_cell.length_a   1.000
_cell.length_b   1.000
_cell.length_c   1.000
_cell.angle_alpha   90.00
_cell.angle_beta   90.00
_cell.angle_gamma   90.00
#
_symmetry.space_group_name_H-M   'P 1'
#
loop_
_entity.id
_entity.type
_entity.pdbx_description
1 polymer ?
#
loop_
_entity_poly.entity_id
_entity_poly.type
_entity_poly.pdbx_seq_one_letter_code
_entity_poly.pdbx_strand_id
1 'polypeptide(L)'
;MKYLIRIEDQDNQKNLDLPVKNILRTPMESGMSTPVMALGHSNLGSVGNLISLVNSNLDKHPEDLHAAKMNLKNNIIQGFNDFIEELENTRQNIASHAMDHIHSNEIIMTCGHSKTVEMYLKHAARKRRFMVIITESAPSYRGHTLAKSLSGPNIEAIVIPDAAIFAMMSRVNKVILGTHTIMANGGLISDAGTQMVATAAKYHSIPVVVCAGLYKLSPIFPFDQDRFNTLESPDGIFPYKDG
;
A
#
# COMPACT_ATOMS: atom_id res chain seq x y z
N MET A 1 -6.08 -12.37 4.87
CA MET A 1 -7.26 -11.88 4.10
C MET A 1 -7.11 -10.38 3.85
N LYS A 2 -7.19 -9.92 2.59
CA LYS A 2 -7.07 -8.48 2.22
C LYS A 2 -8.45 -7.91 1.86
N TYR A 3 -8.80 -6.72 2.34
CA TYR A 3 -10.09 -6.05 2.12
C TYR A 3 -9.91 -4.69 1.44
N LEU A 4 -10.89 -4.32 0.61
CA LEU A 4 -11.02 -2.99 0.07
C LEU A 4 -11.70 -2.04 1.07
N ILE A 5 -11.02 -0.95 1.43
CA ILE A 5 -11.56 0.12 2.26
C ILE A 5 -11.96 1.27 1.33
N ARG A 6 -13.26 1.54 1.26
CA ARG A 6 -13.79 2.75 0.61
C ARG A 6 -14.25 3.71 1.70
N ILE A 7 -13.65 4.90 1.74
CA ILE A 7 -14.16 6.01 2.54
C ILE A 7 -15.24 6.68 1.67
N GLU A 8 -16.49 6.20 1.74
CA GLU A 8 -17.60 6.85 1.04
C GLU A 8 -18.03 8.12 1.80
N ASP A 9 -18.14 9.26 1.12
CA ASP A 9 -19.00 10.37 1.53
C ASP A 9 -20.43 10.05 1.07
N GLN A 10 -21.41 10.00 1.99
CA GLN A 10 -22.78 9.60 1.67
C GLN A 10 -23.69 10.73 1.17
N ASP A 11 -23.21 11.95 0.95
CA ASP A 11 -24.09 13.11 0.70
C ASP A 11 -24.13 13.65 -0.73
N ASN A 12 -23.82 12.86 -1.77
CA ASN A 12 -24.01 13.37 -3.14
C ASN A 12 -24.40 12.31 -4.19
N GLN A 13 -25.59 11.72 -4.03
CA GLN A 13 -26.33 11.15 -5.15
C GLN A 13 -27.24 12.21 -5.77
N LYS A 14 -26.71 13.04 -6.67
CA LYS A 14 -27.52 13.71 -7.71
C LYS A 14 -26.75 13.77 -9.03
N ASN A 15 -27.31 13.06 -10.02
CA ASN A 15 -27.19 13.23 -11.47
C ASN A 15 -25.83 13.63 -12.05
N LEU A 16 -25.21 12.68 -12.75
CA LEU A 16 -24.45 13.01 -13.95
C LEU A 16 -24.60 11.87 -14.98
N ASP A 17 -25.60 12.01 -15.85
CA ASP A 17 -25.63 11.28 -17.12
C ASP A 17 -24.47 11.79 -17.99
N LEU A 18 -23.47 10.94 -18.23
CA LEU A 18 -22.40 11.21 -19.19
C LEU A 18 -22.56 10.30 -20.42
N PRO A 19 -22.40 10.84 -21.65
CA PRO A 19 -22.74 10.14 -22.87
C PRO A 19 -21.72 9.04 -23.20
N VAL A 20 -22.25 7.89 -23.59
CA VAL A 20 -21.52 6.73 -24.12
C VAL A 20 -20.80 7.13 -25.41
N LYS A 21 -19.46 7.24 -25.38
CA LYS A 21 -18.62 7.18 -26.60
C LYS A 21 -17.26 6.54 -26.33
N ASN A 22 -17.02 5.44 -27.06
CA ASN A 22 -15.76 4.72 -27.32
C ASN A 22 -15.07 4.00 -26.15
N ILE A 23 -15.65 2.85 -25.78
CA ILE A 23 -14.96 1.78 -25.05
C ILE A 23 -14.04 1.05 -26.04
N LEU A 24 -12.74 1.32 -25.98
CA LEU A 24 -11.69 0.46 -26.53
C LEU A 24 -11.72 -0.85 -25.74
N ARG A 25 -12.30 -1.91 -26.32
CA ARG A 25 -12.21 -3.27 -25.82
C ARG A 25 -10.79 -3.80 -26.09
N THR A 26 -10.03 -4.12 -25.05
CA THR A 26 -8.89 -5.02 -25.20
C THR A 26 -9.40 -6.47 -25.18
N PRO A 27 -8.98 -7.34 -26.11
CA PRO A 27 -9.40 -8.74 -26.11
C PRO A 27 -8.75 -9.50 -24.96
N MET A 28 -9.53 -10.39 -24.34
CA MET A 28 -9.03 -11.43 -23.46
C MET A 28 -8.36 -12.50 -24.30
N GLU A 29 -7.08 -12.79 -24.07
CA GLU A 29 -6.56 -14.15 -24.20
C GLU A 29 -5.23 -14.33 -23.46
N SER A 30 -5.16 -15.44 -22.71
CA SER A 30 -3.99 -16.09 -22.11
C SER A 30 -3.27 -15.39 -20.94
N GLY A 31 -2.99 -16.19 -19.90
CA GLY A 31 -2.39 -15.77 -18.65
C GLY A 31 -0.96 -15.22 -18.80
N MET A 32 -0.55 -14.50 -17.74
CA MET A 32 0.75 -13.82 -17.59
C MET A 32 0.92 -12.56 -18.45
N SER A 33 0.32 -11.45 -18.01
CA SER A 33 0.84 -10.12 -18.35
C SER A 33 0.44 -9.08 -17.31
N THR A 34 1.42 -8.54 -16.60
CA THR A 34 1.30 -7.33 -15.81
C THR A 34 0.87 -6.16 -16.72
N PRO A 35 -0.12 -5.34 -16.32
CA PRO A 35 -0.52 -4.20 -17.13
C PRO A 35 0.55 -3.11 -17.03
N VAL A 36 1.30 -2.93 -18.12
CA VAL A 36 1.94 -1.66 -18.47
C VAL A 36 0.81 -0.64 -18.55
N MET A 37 0.75 0.33 -17.63
CA MET A 37 0.14 1.68 -17.77
C MET A 37 -0.25 2.27 -16.40
N ALA A 38 0.71 2.94 -15.76
CA ALA A 38 0.49 4.06 -14.82
C ALA A 38 1.86 4.63 -14.39
N LEU A 39 2.73 4.98 -15.34
CA LEU A 39 3.85 5.86 -15.05
C LEU A 39 3.30 7.28 -14.98
N GLY A 40 2.98 7.71 -13.76
CA GLY A 40 2.85 9.12 -13.44
C GLY A 40 4.11 9.85 -13.91
N HIS A 41 3.92 11.07 -14.40
CA HIS A 41 4.97 11.92 -14.92
C HIS A 41 5.96 12.30 -13.81
N SER A 42 6.97 11.46 -13.56
CA SER A 42 8.14 11.84 -12.75
C SER A 42 9.39 11.00 -12.98
N ASN A 43 9.56 10.32 -14.13
CA ASN A 43 10.86 9.70 -14.52
C ASN A 43 10.99 9.49 -16.04
N LEU A 44 10.59 10.48 -16.84
CA LEU A 44 10.62 10.41 -18.31
C LEU A 44 12.04 10.32 -18.92
N GLY A 45 13.09 10.55 -18.12
CA GLY A 45 14.48 10.50 -18.58
C GLY A 45 15.01 9.07 -18.79
N SER A 46 14.74 8.15 -17.86
CA SER A 46 15.40 6.83 -17.85
C SER A 46 14.63 5.79 -18.67
N VAL A 47 13.29 5.79 -18.60
CA VAL A 47 12.45 4.79 -19.27
C VAL A 47 12.19 5.15 -20.74
N GLY A 48 12.12 6.45 -21.06
CA GLY A 48 12.01 6.94 -22.44
C GLY A 48 13.25 6.63 -23.27
N ASN A 49 14.44 6.75 -22.65
CA ASN A 49 15.70 6.35 -23.26
C ASN A 49 15.73 4.85 -23.57
N LEU A 50 15.19 3.98 -22.69
CA LEU A 50 15.13 2.54 -22.92
C LEU A 50 14.23 2.17 -24.11
N ILE A 51 13.04 2.75 -24.23
CA ILE A 51 12.14 2.48 -25.36
C ILE A 51 12.74 3.00 -26.68
N SER A 52 13.35 4.19 -26.66
CA SER A 52 14.03 4.75 -27.85
C SER A 52 15.27 3.93 -28.25
N LEU A 53 16.00 3.36 -27.30
CA LEU A 53 17.14 2.47 -27.55
C LEU A 53 16.70 1.10 -28.07
N VAL A 54 15.60 0.53 -27.58
CA VAL A 54 15.06 -0.72 -28.11
C VAL A 54 14.60 -0.53 -29.56
N ASN A 55 13.86 0.54 -29.85
CA ASN A 55 13.36 0.82 -31.20
C ASN A 55 14.49 1.15 -32.20
N SER A 56 15.55 1.83 -31.78
CA SER A 56 16.70 2.15 -32.65
C SER A 56 17.68 0.99 -32.90
N ASN A 57 17.56 -0.11 -32.15
CA ASN A 57 18.40 -1.31 -32.31
C ASN A 57 17.76 -2.42 -33.16
N LEU A 58 16.49 -2.28 -33.57
CA LEU A 58 15.83 -3.22 -34.48
C LEU A 58 16.20 -3.02 -35.97
N ASP A 59 16.84 -1.90 -36.31
CA ASP A 59 17.08 -1.46 -37.69
C ASP A 59 18.55 -1.56 -38.17
N LYS A 60 19.46 -2.26 -37.47
CA LYS A 60 20.91 -2.27 -37.81
C LYS A 60 21.52 -3.65 -38.14
N HIS A 61 22.53 -3.59 -39.03
CA HIS A 61 23.30 -4.69 -39.64
C HIS A 61 23.91 -5.71 -38.63
N PRO A 62 24.16 -6.97 -39.07
CA PRO A 62 24.43 -8.12 -38.18
C PRO A 62 25.73 -8.07 -37.36
N GLU A 63 26.75 -7.31 -37.76
CA GLU A 63 28.05 -7.21 -37.07
C GLU A 63 27.98 -6.27 -35.83
N ASP A 64 27.14 -5.23 -35.87
CA ASP A 64 26.91 -4.29 -34.76
C ASP A 64 25.94 -4.81 -33.70
N LEU A 65 25.24 -5.91 -34.02
CA LEU A 65 24.21 -6.51 -33.19
C LEU A 65 24.75 -7.05 -31.87
N HIS A 66 25.99 -7.56 -31.84
CA HIS A 66 26.56 -8.14 -30.61
C HIS A 66 26.92 -7.06 -29.58
N ALA A 67 27.57 -5.98 -30.02
CA ALA A 67 27.88 -4.83 -29.18
C ALA A 67 26.59 -4.12 -28.73
N ALA A 68 25.61 -3.95 -29.62
CA ALA A 68 24.30 -3.39 -29.29
C ALA A 68 23.56 -4.23 -28.24
N LYS A 69 23.57 -5.57 -28.37
CA LYS A 69 22.98 -6.49 -27.38
C LYS A 69 23.67 -6.42 -26.02
N MET A 70 25.00 -6.32 -25.97
CA MET A 70 25.75 -6.19 -24.71
C MET A 70 25.45 -4.85 -24.02
N ASN A 71 25.44 -3.75 -24.77
CA ASN A 71 25.09 -2.43 -24.23
C ASN A 71 23.64 -2.38 -23.73
N LEU A 72 22.69 -2.95 -24.48
CA LEU A 72 21.30 -3.08 -24.05
C LEU A 72 21.18 -3.89 -22.76
N LYS A 73 21.87 -5.03 -22.67
CA LYS A 73 21.89 -5.86 -21.47
C LYS A 73 22.42 -5.09 -20.26
N ASN A 74 23.52 -4.36 -20.42
CA ASN A 74 24.11 -3.58 -19.33
C ASN A 74 23.19 -2.45 -18.89
N ASN A 75 22.56 -1.74 -19.83
CA ASN A 75 21.60 -0.67 -19.52
C ASN A 75 20.35 -1.21 -18.79
N ILE A 76 19.86 -2.38 -19.19
CA ILE A 76 18.74 -3.04 -18.52
C ILE A 76 19.13 -3.42 -17.09
N ILE A 77 20.32 -4.02 -16.89
CA ILE A 77 20.81 -4.40 -15.56
C ILE A 77 20.97 -3.15 -14.67
N GLN A 78 21.56 -2.08 -15.20
CA GLN A 78 21.68 -0.82 -14.47
C GLN A 78 20.30 -0.26 -14.10
N GLY A 79 19.36 -0.19 -15.05
CA GLY A 79 18.00 0.28 -14.78
C GLY A 79 17.26 -0.54 -13.71
N PHE A 80 17.48 -1.86 -13.66
CA PHE A 80 16.94 -2.70 -12.58
C PHE A 80 17.57 -2.39 -11.22
N ASN A 81 18.89 -2.18 -11.17
CA ASN A 81 19.58 -1.85 -9.91
C ASN A 81 19.10 -0.49 -9.38
N ASP A 82 19.01 0.52 -10.24
CA ASP A 82 18.50 1.85 -9.87
C ASP A 82 17.05 1.76 -9.35
N PHE A 83 16.22 0.93 -10.02
CA PHE A 83 14.84 0.73 -9.61
C PHE A 83 14.72 0.00 -8.25
N ILE A 84 15.58 -0.99 -7.99
CA ILE A 84 15.63 -1.67 -6.69
C ILE A 84 16.02 -0.67 -5.60
N GLU A 85 17.06 0.14 -5.84
CA GLU A 85 17.50 1.17 -4.89
C GLU A 85 16.38 2.19 -4.61
N GLU A 86 15.66 2.65 -5.63
CA GLU A 86 14.52 3.55 -5.49
C GLU A 86 13.39 2.92 -4.64
N LEU A 87 13.06 1.66 -4.89
CA LEU A 87 12.04 0.92 -4.13
C LEU A 87 12.44 0.72 -2.67
N GLU A 88 13.72 0.48 -2.39
CA GLU A 88 14.25 0.37 -1.04
C GLU A 88 14.16 1.71 -0.30
N ASN A 89 14.65 2.79 -0.93
CA ASN A 89 14.68 4.14 -0.38
C ASN A 89 13.29 4.77 -0.19
N THR A 90 12.28 4.31 -0.92
CA THR A 90 10.90 4.80 -0.79
C THR A 90 10.39 4.75 0.66
N ARG A 91 10.79 3.73 1.44
CA ARG A 91 10.34 3.62 2.85
C ARG A 91 11.04 4.65 3.75
N GLN A 92 12.34 4.90 3.56
CA GLN A 92 13.04 6.00 4.24
C GLN A 92 12.38 7.34 3.94
N ASN A 93 12.04 7.59 2.67
CA ASN A 93 11.42 8.84 2.23
C ASN A 93 10.04 9.05 2.86
N ILE A 94 9.21 8.00 2.94
CA ILE A 94 7.92 8.09 3.66
C ILE A 94 8.15 8.35 5.16
N ALA A 95 9.15 7.69 5.75
CA ALA A 95 9.44 7.81 7.18
C ALA A 95 9.99 9.20 7.58
N SER A 96 10.69 9.91 6.70
CA SER A 96 11.19 11.27 7.00
C SER A 96 10.04 12.26 7.23
N HIS A 97 8.92 12.09 6.53
CA HIS A 97 7.71 12.90 6.72
C HIS A 97 6.98 12.62 8.05
N ALA A 98 7.32 11.55 8.77
CA ALA A 98 6.67 11.22 10.04
C ALA A 98 6.78 12.33 11.09
N MET A 99 7.86 13.11 11.02
CA MET A 99 8.08 14.22 11.94
C MET A 99 7.09 15.38 11.73
N ASP A 100 6.45 15.51 10.58
CA ASP A 100 5.53 16.64 10.36
C ASP A 100 4.08 16.29 10.77
N HIS A 101 3.78 14.99 10.87
CA HIS A 101 2.42 14.50 11.12
C HIS A 101 2.16 13.99 12.55
N ILE A 102 3.20 13.51 13.25
CA ILE A 102 3.09 12.95 14.60
C ILE A 102 3.59 13.99 15.61
N HIS A 103 2.77 14.37 16.58
CA HIS A 103 3.20 15.25 17.69
C HIS A 103 3.42 14.48 18.99
N SER A 104 4.03 15.15 19.97
CA SER A 104 4.25 14.56 21.29
C SER A 104 2.93 14.37 22.04
N ASN A 105 2.85 13.30 22.82
CA ASN A 105 1.69 12.91 23.62
C ASN A 105 0.41 12.64 22.80
N GLU A 106 0.55 12.32 21.51
CA GLU A 106 -0.58 11.86 20.70
C GLU A 106 -0.84 10.36 20.90
N ILE A 107 -2.10 9.97 20.77
CA ILE A 107 -2.53 8.58 20.73
C ILE A 107 -2.84 8.21 19.29
N ILE A 108 -2.05 7.30 18.73
CA ILE A 108 -2.14 6.86 17.34
C ILE A 108 -2.69 5.44 17.30
N MET A 109 -3.66 5.17 16.43
CA MET A 109 -4.14 3.81 16.18
C MET A 109 -3.60 3.25 14.86
N THR A 110 -3.22 1.99 14.85
CA THR A 110 -2.77 1.25 13.65
C THR A 110 -3.40 -0.15 13.61
N CYS A 111 -3.36 -0.81 12.45
CA CYS A 111 -3.91 -2.14 12.22
C CYS A 111 -2.85 -3.11 11.71
N GLY A 112 -2.74 -4.27 12.36
CA GLY A 112 -1.85 -5.35 11.95
C GLY A 112 -0.36 -4.97 11.97
N HIS A 113 0.41 -5.55 11.04
CA HIS A 113 1.85 -5.29 10.91
C HIS A 113 2.22 -4.84 9.49
N SER A 114 2.65 -3.59 9.38
CA SER A 114 3.19 -3.02 8.15
C SER A 114 4.60 -2.48 8.40
N LYS A 115 5.57 -2.95 7.60
CA LYS A 115 6.97 -2.50 7.67
C LYS A 115 7.11 -0.99 7.42
N THR A 116 6.29 -0.44 6.51
CA THR A 116 6.30 1.00 6.20
C THR A 116 5.82 1.81 7.41
N VAL A 117 4.73 1.38 8.06
CA VAL A 117 4.19 2.06 9.25
C VAL A 117 5.14 1.90 10.44
N GLU A 118 5.73 0.72 10.62
CA GLU A 118 6.74 0.48 11.65
C GLU A 118 7.92 1.45 11.52
N MET A 119 8.48 1.59 10.32
CA MET A 119 9.59 2.51 10.06
C MET A 119 9.17 3.97 10.26
N TYR A 120 7.95 4.34 9.85
CA TYR A 120 7.37 5.66 10.04
C TYR A 120 7.26 6.04 11.53
N LEU A 121 6.68 5.14 12.35
CA LEU A 121 6.55 5.35 13.80
C LEU A 121 7.92 5.39 14.49
N LYS A 122 8.84 4.47 14.14
CA LYS A 122 10.21 4.48 14.67
C LYS A 122 10.96 5.77 14.34
N HIS A 123 10.73 6.33 13.15
CA HIS A 123 11.36 7.59 12.77
C HIS A 123 10.87 8.74 13.64
N ALA A 124 9.55 8.88 13.83
CA ALA A 124 8.97 9.90 14.71
C ALA A 124 9.43 9.76 16.18
N ALA A 125 9.59 8.53 16.66
CA ALA A 125 10.00 8.23 18.03
C ALA A 125 11.44 8.64 18.37
N ARG A 126 12.25 9.04 17.38
CA ARG A 126 13.60 9.57 17.64
C ARG A 126 13.59 10.88 18.40
N LYS A 127 12.55 11.71 18.22
CA LYS A 127 12.43 13.04 18.85
C LYS A 127 11.19 13.19 19.73
N ARG A 128 10.14 12.40 19.48
CA ARG A 128 8.84 12.56 20.15
C ARG A 128 8.45 11.32 20.92
N ARG A 129 7.68 11.54 21.99
CA ARG A 129 7.06 10.48 22.79
C ARG A 129 5.58 10.45 22.50
N PHE A 130 5.04 9.28 22.19
CA PHE A 130 3.62 9.10 21.86
C PHE A 130 3.19 7.66 22.15
N MET A 131 1.87 7.43 22.16
CA MET A 131 1.28 6.13 22.40
C MET A 131 0.73 5.56 21.10
N VAL A 132 0.93 4.26 20.88
CA VAL A 132 0.43 3.52 19.72
C VAL A 132 -0.48 2.40 20.18
N ILE A 133 -1.75 2.47 19.76
CA ILE A 133 -2.74 1.42 19.91
C ILE A 133 -2.71 0.57 18.65
N ILE A 134 -2.31 -0.69 18.80
CA ILE A 134 -2.18 -1.66 17.72
C ILE A 134 -3.39 -2.58 17.79
N THR A 135 -4.22 -2.51 16.75
CA THR A 135 -5.37 -3.38 16.60
C THR A 135 -4.93 -4.68 15.95
N GLU A 136 -5.42 -5.78 16.52
CA GLU A 136 -5.07 -7.13 16.11
C GLU A 136 -6.33 -7.94 15.81
N SER A 137 -6.24 -8.75 14.76
CA SER A 137 -7.31 -9.64 14.34
C SER A 137 -6.79 -11.06 14.19
N ALA A 138 -7.60 -12.01 14.64
CA ALA A 138 -7.37 -13.44 14.42
C ALA A 138 -7.49 -13.75 12.91
N PRO A 139 -6.82 -14.80 12.38
CA PRO A 139 -6.01 -15.80 13.08
C PRO A 139 -4.51 -15.49 13.14
N SER A 140 -4.07 -14.42 12.47
CA SER A 140 -2.64 -14.20 12.21
C SER A 140 -1.86 -13.53 13.34
N TYR A 141 -2.52 -12.83 14.25
CA TYR A 141 -1.94 -12.14 15.41
C TYR A 141 -0.61 -11.41 15.10
N ARG A 142 -0.60 -10.69 13.97
CA ARG A 142 0.59 -9.96 13.51
C ARG A 142 0.84 -8.68 14.31
N GLY A 143 -0.16 -8.19 15.04
CA GLY A 143 -0.07 -6.96 15.85
C GLY A 143 0.97 -7.10 16.96
N HIS A 144 1.09 -8.28 17.57
CA HIS A 144 2.13 -8.56 18.56
C HIS A 144 3.56 -8.36 18.04
N THR A 145 3.82 -8.71 16.78
CA THR A 145 5.15 -8.53 16.17
C THR A 145 5.48 -7.05 16.03
N LEU A 146 4.50 -6.24 15.60
CA LEU A 146 4.66 -4.79 15.54
C LEU A 146 4.88 -4.20 16.94
N ALA A 147 4.10 -4.62 17.94
CA ALA A 147 4.22 -4.16 19.31
C ALA A 147 5.61 -4.44 19.89
N LYS A 148 6.12 -5.66 19.68
CA LYS A 148 7.47 -6.04 20.09
C LYS A 148 8.53 -5.19 19.40
N SER A 149 8.35 -4.88 18.12
CA SER A 149 9.30 -4.08 17.36
C SER A 149 9.28 -2.59 17.72
N LEU A 150 8.13 -2.08 18.17
CA LEU A 150 7.95 -0.70 18.62
C LEU A 150 8.28 -0.49 20.10
N SER A 151 8.36 -1.56 20.89
CA SER A 151 8.70 -1.51 22.32
C SER A 151 10.06 -0.86 22.54
N GLY A 152 10.06 0.41 22.93
CA GLY A 152 11.25 1.23 23.16
C GLY A 152 10.93 2.42 24.07
N PRO A 153 11.93 3.22 24.48
CA PRO A 153 11.77 4.23 25.52
C PRO A 153 10.79 5.37 25.15
N ASN A 154 10.56 5.60 23.86
CA ASN A 154 9.77 6.73 23.36
C ASN A 154 8.39 6.33 22.81
N ILE A 155 8.09 5.04 22.68
CA ILE A 155 6.80 4.56 22.17
C ILE A 155 6.17 3.65 23.22
N GLU A 156 4.98 4.01 23.67
CA GLU A 156 4.14 3.11 24.45
C GLU A 156 3.23 2.34 23.49
N ALA A 157 3.47 1.03 23.33
CA ALA A 157 2.70 0.18 22.42
C ALA A 157 1.70 -0.67 23.20
N ILE A 158 0.41 -0.54 22.88
CA ILE A 158 -0.69 -1.30 23.48
C ILE A 158 -1.36 -2.11 22.38
N VAL A 159 -1.50 -3.43 22.57
CA VAL A 159 -2.23 -4.29 21.63
C VAL A 159 -3.67 -4.44 22.12
N ILE A 160 -4.63 -4.28 21.21
CA ILE A 160 -6.06 -4.48 21.48
C ILE A 160 -6.68 -5.41 20.43
N PRO A 161 -7.69 -6.20 20.80
CA PRO A 161 -8.46 -6.97 19.82
C PRO A 161 -9.31 -6.04 18.94
N ASP A 162 -9.64 -6.51 17.74
CA ASP A 162 -10.52 -5.82 16.79
C ASP A 162 -11.91 -5.46 17.37
N ALA A 163 -12.44 -6.28 18.29
CA ALA A 163 -13.68 -5.98 19.02
C ALA A 163 -13.62 -4.70 19.87
N ALA A 164 -12.42 -4.29 20.32
CA ALA A 164 -12.24 -3.09 21.15
C ALA A 164 -11.98 -1.82 20.34
N ILE A 165 -11.87 -1.91 19.00
CA ILE A 165 -11.56 -0.77 18.11
C ILE A 165 -12.51 0.39 18.37
N PHE A 166 -13.81 0.14 18.32
CA PHE A 166 -14.83 1.18 18.39
C PHE A 166 -14.81 1.89 19.75
N ALA A 167 -14.64 1.16 20.84
CA ALA A 167 -14.56 1.73 22.19
C ALA A 167 -13.33 2.62 22.37
N MET A 168 -12.17 2.16 21.89
CA MET A 168 -10.89 2.86 22.03
C MET A 168 -10.75 4.05 21.07
N MET A 169 -11.51 4.05 19.97
CA MET A 169 -11.44 5.09 18.94
C MET A 169 -11.67 6.50 19.51
N SER A 170 -12.57 6.65 20.49
CA SER A 170 -12.85 7.94 21.16
C SER A 170 -11.63 8.63 21.80
N ARG A 171 -10.57 7.88 22.11
CA ARG A 171 -9.33 8.41 22.72
C ARG A 171 -8.22 8.66 21.70
N VAL A 172 -8.38 8.18 20.47
CA VAL A 172 -7.36 8.24 19.43
C VAL A 172 -7.39 9.60 18.76
N ASN A 173 -6.22 10.19 18.53
CA ASN A 173 -6.11 11.47 17.82
C ASN A 173 -5.97 11.28 16.31
N LYS A 174 -5.29 10.21 15.87
CA LYS A 174 -5.04 9.90 14.46
C LYS A 174 -4.98 8.40 14.23
N VAL A 175 -5.41 7.98 13.04
CA VAL A 175 -5.21 6.60 12.58
C VAL A 175 -4.13 6.60 11.51
N ILE A 176 -3.14 5.72 11.65
CA ILE A 176 -2.09 5.50 10.64
C ILE A 176 -2.18 4.07 10.13
N LEU A 177 -2.38 3.92 8.83
CA LEU A 177 -2.60 2.64 8.18
C LEU A 177 -1.55 2.34 7.13
N GLY A 178 -1.21 1.06 7.01
CA GLY A 178 -0.53 0.52 5.84
C GLY A 178 -1.56 0.04 4.82
N THR A 179 -1.15 -0.04 3.56
CA THR A 179 -1.94 -0.68 2.49
C THR A 179 -1.06 -1.57 1.64
N HIS A 180 -1.67 -2.57 0.98
CA HIS A 180 -1.03 -3.34 -0.07
C HIS A 180 -1.07 -2.59 -1.39
N THR A 181 -2.23 -2.02 -1.73
CA THR A 181 -2.48 -1.35 -3.01
C THR A 181 -3.51 -0.23 -2.84
N ILE A 182 -3.37 0.84 -3.60
CA ILE A 182 -4.36 1.92 -3.72
C ILE A 182 -4.96 1.83 -5.11
N MET A 183 -6.28 1.85 -5.20
CA MET A 183 -7.02 1.70 -6.45
C MET A 183 -7.26 3.05 -7.14
N ALA A 184 -7.71 3.01 -8.40
CA ALA A 184 -7.95 4.21 -9.20
C ALA A 184 -8.99 5.18 -8.58
N ASN A 185 -9.93 4.65 -7.80
CA ASN A 185 -10.93 5.45 -7.08
C ASN A 185 -10.46 5.94 -5.69
N GLY A 186 -9.20 5.70 -5.33
CA GLY A 186 -8.66 5.99 -4.00
C GLY A 186 -8.97 4.94 -2.92
N GLY A 187 -9.65 3.85 -3.27
CA GLY A 187 -9.90 2.73 -2.36
C GLY A 187 -8.61 2.01 -1.97
N LEU A 188 -8.57 1.44 -0.77
CA LEU A 188 -7.36 0.81 -0.22
C LEU A 188 -7.54 -0.71 -0.11
N ILE A 189 -6.65 -1.50 -0.71
CA ILE A 189 -6.60 -2.94 -0.45
C ILE A 189 -5.62 -3.19 0.69
N SER A 190 -6.12 -3.50 1.89
CA SER A 190 -5.30 -3.71 3.10
C SER A 190 -5.68 -4.98 3.87
N ASP A 191 -5.08 -5.22 5.04
CA ASP A 191 -5.40 -6.37 5.89
C ASP A 191 -6.85 -6.34 6.39
N ALA A 192 -7.39 -7.52 6.71
CA ALA A 192 -8.67 -7.68 7.39
C ALA A 192 -8.71 -6.89 8.71
N GLY A 193 -9.84 -6.26 8.98
CA GLY A 193 -10.02 -5.36 10.13
C GLY A 193 -9.70 -3.89 9.85
N THR A 194 -8.92 -3.59 8.80
CA THR A 194 -8.58 -2.20 8.47
C THR A 194 -9.83 -1.37 8.11
N GLN A 195 -10.83 -1.99 7.46
CA GLN A 195 -12.12 -1.35 7.19
C GLN A 195 -12.89 -1.00 8.47
N MET A 196 -12.81 -1.84 9.52
CA MET A 196 -13.42 -1.55 10.82
C MET A 196 -12.78 -0.33 11.46
N VAL A 197 -11.44 -0.25 11.43
CA VAL A 197 -10.71 0.92 11.92
C VAL A 197 -11.11 2.18 11.15
N ALA A 198 -11.17 2.12 9.81
CA ALA A 198 -11.56 3.27 8.99
C ALA A 198 -13.01 3.72 9.24
N THR A 199 -13.94 2.77 9.40
CA THR A 199 -15.35 3.05 9.68
C THR A 199 -15.52 3.67 11.06
N ALA A 200 -14.85 3.13 12.07
CA ALA A 200 -14.83 3.70 13.41
C ALA A 200 -14.21 5.11 13.42
N ALA A 201 -13.10 5.31 12.69
CA ALA A 201 -12.46 6.62 12.59
C ALA A 201 -13.39 7.64 11.94
N LYS A 202 -14.13 7.25 10.88
CA LYS A 202 -15.15 8.09 10.25
C LYS A 202 -16.24 8.50 11.25
N TYR A 203 -16.77 7.54 12.01
CA TYR A 203 -17.80 7.80 13.02
C TYR A 203 -17.33 8.79 14.10
N HIS A 204 -16.07 8.67 14.53
CA HIS A 204 -15.47 9.55 15.53
C HIS A 204 -14.79 10.81 14.94
N SER A 205 -14.93 11.05 13.62
CA SER A 205 -14.30 12.19 12.91
C SER A 205 -12.79 12.29 13.12
N ILE A 206 -12.10 11.15 13.20
CA ILE A 206 -10.65 11.07 13.36
C ILE A 206 -9.99 10.98 11.99
N PRO A 207 -8.93 11.77 11.73
CA PRO A 207 -8.22 11.72 10.46
C PRO A 207 -7.48 10.37 10.29
N VAL A 208 -7.65 9.79 9.11
CA VAL A 208 -6.98 8.56 8.68
C VAL A 208 -5.86 8.90 7.71
N VAL A 209 -4.62 8.51 8.04
CA VAL A 209 -3.43 8.71 7.22
C VAL A 209 -2.93 7.36 6.73
N VAL A 210 -2.66 7.23 5.44
CA VAL A 210 -2.22 5.98 4.83
C VAL A 210 -0.79 6.12 4.32
N CYS A 211 0.10 5.25 4.79
CA CYS A 211 1.50 5.22 4.36
C CYS A 211 1.68 4.21 3.22
N ALA A 212 1.87 4.70 2.01
CA ALA A 212 2.09 3.89 0.81
C ALA A 212 3.14 4.50 -0.11
N GLY A 213 3.90 3.66 -0.83
CA GLY A 213 4.77 4.13 -1.91
C GLY A 213 4.01 4.24 -3.22
N LEU A 214 4.52 5.06 -4.15
CA LEU A 214 3.90 5.29 -5.46
C LEU A 214 3.74 4.00 -6.28
N TYR A 215 4.65 3.05 -6.13
CA TYR A 215 4.57 1.73 -6.78
C TYR A 215 3.37 0.86 -6.34
N LYS A 216 2.65 1.26 -5.27
CA LYS A 216 1.42 0.59 -4.81
C LYS A 216 0.14 1.17 -5.44
N LEU A 217 0.25 2.22 -6.25
CA LEU A 217 -0.89 2.77 -6.99
C LEU A 217 -1.26 1.83 -8.14
N SER A 218 -2.54 1.52 -8.26
CA SER A 218 -3.10 0.67 -9.30
C SER A 218 -4.16 1.43 -10.10
N PRO A 219 -4.11 1.37 -11.46
CA PRO A 219 -5.14 1.96 -12.31
C PRO A 219 -6.44 1.14 -12.34
N ILE A 220 -6.50 0.02 -11.64
CA ILE A 220 -7.65 -0.87 -11.63
C ILE A 220 -8.78 -0.25 -10.78
N PHE A 221 -10.00 -0.28 -11.31
CA PHE A 221 -11.20 0.19 -10.63
C PHE A 221 -11.92 -1.00 -9.95
N PRO A 222 -12.37 -0.86 -8.68
CA PRO A 222 -13.08 -1.92 -7.98
C PRO A 222 -14.56 -1.94 -8.36
N PHE A 223 -14.90 -2.63 -9.44
CA PHE A 223 -16.31 -2.89 -9.76
C PHE A 223 -16.94 -3.94 -8.85
N ASP A 224 -16.14 -4.92 -8.44
CA ASP A 224 -16.54 -6.04 -7.58
C ASP A 224 -15.48 -6.23 -6.50
N GLN A 225 -15.87 -6.06 -5.24
CA GLN A 225 -14.96 -6.10 -4.10
C GLN A 225 -14.48 -7.53 -3.80
N ASP A 226 -15.34 -8.52 -4.05
CA ASP A 226 -15.06 -9.92 -3.69
C ASP A 226 -13.94 -10.51 -4.53
N ARG A 227 -13.73 -9.99 -5.75
CA ARG A 227 -12.61 -10.37 -6.62
C ARG A 227 -11.23 -10.04 -6.05
N PHE A 228 -11.13 -9.04 -5.17
CA PHE A 228 -9.85 -8.62 -4.60
C PHE A 228 -9.55 -9.34 -3.28
N ASN A 229 -10.50 -10.13 -2.76
CA ASN A 229 -10.32 -10.90 -1.55
C ASN A 229 -9.49 -12.16 -1.84
N THR A 230 -8.44 -12.37 -1.05
CA THR A 230 -7.68 -13.62 -1.03
C THR A 230 -8.24 -14.51 0.08
N LEU A 231 -8.73 -15.69 -0.31
CA LEU A 231 -9.19 -16.73 0.60
C LEU A 231 -7.98 -17.49 1.16
N GLU A 232 -7.95 -17.69 2.46
CA GLU A 232 -6.93 -18.48 3.15
C GLU A 232 -7.51 -19.83 3.59
N SER A 233 -6.62 -20.78 3.90
CA SER A 233 -7.02 -22.11 4.38
C SER A 233 -7.77 -22.00 5.72
N PRO A 234 -8.87 -22.75 5.92
CA PRO A 234 -9.60 -22.76 7.19
C PRO A 234 -8.80 -23.40 8.35
N ASP A 235 -7.71 -24.09 8.05
CA ASP A 235 -6.85 -24.80 9.03
C ASP A 235 -6.32 -23.88 10.15
N GLY A 236 -6.11 -22.59 9.85
CA GLY A 236 -5.69 -21.61 10.85
C GLY A 236 -6.78 -21.23 11.88
N ILE A 237 -8.01 -21.65 11.67
CA ILE A 237 -9.18 -21.33 12.52
C ILE A 237 -9.70 -22.60 13.20
N PHE A 238 -9.81 -23.70 12.46
CA PHE A 238 -10.25 -25.01 12.97
C PHE A 238 -9.10 -26.02 12.89
N PRO A 239 -8.51 -26.42 14.03
CA PRO A 239 -7.58 -27.54 14.06
C PRO A 239 -8.30 -28.82 13.61
N TYR A 240 -7.69 -29.60 12.71
CA TYR A 240 -8.25 -30.87 12.23
C TYR A 240 -8.62 -31.88 13.35
N LYS A 241 -8.10 -31.69 14.57
CA LYS A 241 -8.33 -32.60 15.71
C LYS A 241 -9.68 -32.42 16.41
N ASP A 242 -10.42 -31.34 16.11
CA ASP A 242 -11.64 -30.96 16.82
C ASP A 242 -12.94 -31.29 16.04
N GLY A 243 -12.85 -32.09 14.97
CA GLY A 243 -13.96 -32.50 14.09
C GLY A 243 -14.25 -33.99 14.08
#